data_AF-A0A3M1DKF0-F1
#
_entry.id   AF-A0A3M1DKF0-F1
#
_cell.length_a   1.000
_cell.length_b   1.000
_cell.length_c   1.000
_cell.angle_alpha   90.00
_cell.angle_beta   90.00
_cell.angle_gamma   90.00
#
_symmetry.space_group_name_H-M   'P 1'
#
loop_
_entity.id
_entity.type
_entity.pdbx_description
1 polymer ?
#
loop_
_entity_poly.entity_id
_entity_poly.type
_entity_poly.pdbx_seq_one_letter_code
_entity_poly.pdbx_strand_id
1 'polypeptide(L)'
;MKEKAKRSRQSTPVLSPRKALWVAFLASWAIYYLTLVRPYPLFQYAPLSPISLPEIARRHPGPAVAFLGAFLALFILYGWTCWICFRCPRAVSVPFLFLSSFAMALTLAFAHPGGAGDVVDYVTHGEELFYYWENPLVVPPGYLPNTAFARYSAYRMALSNYGPLWTWISALVVGALGRRSLTVNLLGFKAVAIAAHQAQALLAFLILRRRHPERVPVGTAFLAWNPLALYEFAVNGHNDATMMALALLGVYFWERRSLLAMTAALTLSFLVKIPTALLLPLFLLAFLREEDRGSRSRRLIRGLSALALSGALVALAYLSLPRPLAALTNLATRSGLFTHSLPAVLYLALQVGGLGPESAG
;
A
#
# COMPACT_ATOMS: atom_id res chain seq x y z
N MET A 1 55.08 13.63 -33.12
CA MET A 1 54.50 12.41 -33.73
C MET A 1 54.13 11.44 -32.61
N LYS A 2 52.89 10.94 -32.60
CA LYS A 2 52.24 10.05 -31.60
C LYS A 2 51.62 10.73 -30.37
N GLU A 3 50.50 11.41 -30.63
CA GLU A 3 49.45 11.65 -29.64
C GLU A 3 48.19 10.84 -30.05
N LYS A 4 47.51 10.26 -29.05
CA LYS A 4 46.12 9.75 -29.08
C LYS A 4 45.74 8.67 -30.12
N ALA A 5 45.67 7.42 -29.64
CA ALA A 5 44.61 6.49 -30.04
C ALA A 5 44.43 5.33 -29.04
N LYS A 6 44.25 5.61 -27.75
CA LYS A 6 43.67 4.62 -26.83
C LYS A 6 42.14 4.70 -26.97
N ARG A 7 41.62 4.21 -28.11
CA ARG A 7 40.19 3.90 -28.26
C ARG A 7 39.85 2.89 -27.19
N SER A 8 39.13 3.32 -26.16
CA SER A 8 38.43 2.42 -25.26
C SER A 8 37.55 1.52 -26.11
N ARG A 9 37.78 0.20 -26.04
CA ARG A 9 36.85 -0.79 -26.56
C ARG A 9 35.54 -0.60 -25.80
N GLN A 10 34.62 0.19 -26.36
CA GLN A 10 33.22 0.13 -25.96
C GLN A 10 32.72 -1.25 -26.39
N SER A 11 32.70 -2.19 -25.45
CA SER A 11 31.96 -3.43 -25.61
C SER A 11 30.50 -3.05 -25.88
N THR A 12 30.04 -3.27 -27.11
CA THR A 12 28.63 -3.16 -27.44
C THR A 12 27.85 -4.08 -26.50
N PRO A 13 26.87 -3.59 -25.72
CA PRO A 13 26.08 -4.45 -24.87
C PRO A 13 25.38 -5.50 -25.74
N VAL A 14 25.45 -6.77 -25.31
CA VAL A 14 24.93 -7.94 -26.04
C VAL A 14 23.42 -7.83 -26.35
N LEU A 15 22.68 -7.02 -25.57
CA LEU A 15 21.26 -6.72 -25.75
C LEU A 15 21.03 -5.20 -25.75
N SER A 16 20.14 -4.72 -26.64
CA SER A 16 19.67 -3.34 -26.58
C SER A 16 18.82 -3.11 -25.33
N PRO A 17 18.81 -1.89 -24.74
CA PRO A 17 18.06 -1.61 -23.50
C PRO A 17 16.57 -2.01 -23.57
N ARG A 18 15.93 -1.78 -24.73
CA ARG A 18 14.53 -2.17 -24.95
C ARG A 18 14.33 -3.68 -24.90
N LYS A 19 15.20 -4.46 -25.56
CA LYS A 19 15.13 -5.93 -25.53
C LYS A 19 15.38 -6.46 -24.11
N ALA A 20 16.35 -5.89 -23.40
CA ALA A 20 16.64 -6.26 -22.02
C ALA A 20 15.43 -6.02 -21.08
N LEU A 21 14.71 -4.91 -21.24
CA LEU A 21 13.50 -4.63 -20.47
C LEU A 21 12.35 -5.63 -20.76
N TRP A 22 12.18 -6.03 -22.02
CA TRP A 22 11.22 -7.09 -22.37
C TRP A 22 11.59 -8.43 -21.75
N VAL A 23 12.87 -8.80 -21.78
CA VAL A 23 13.36 -10.02 -21.12
C VAL A 23 13.11 -9.96 -19.61
N ALA A 24 13.43 -8.84 -18.97
CA ALA A 24 13.17 -8.66 -17.53
C ALA A 24 11.67 -8.74 -17.20
N PHE A 25 10.80 -8.14 -18.02
CA PHE A 25 9.35 -8.25 -17.84
C PHE A 25 8.86 -9.70 -17.97
N LEU A 26 9.20 -10.39 -19.06
CA LEU A 26 8.73 -11.75 -19.31
C LEU A 26 9.26 -12.73 -18.26
N ALA A 27 10.52 -12.58 -17.84
CA ALA A 27 11.10 -13.39 -16.78
C ALA A 27 10.40 -13.14 -15.42
N SER A 28 10.22 -11.87 -15.02
CA SER A 28 9.50 -11.55 -13.79
C SER A 28 8.06 -12.05 -13.81
N TRP A 29 7.34 -11.85 -14.92
CA TRP A 29 5.98 -12.34 -15.11
C TRP A 29 5.91 -13.88 -14.99
N ALA A 30 6.83 -14.60 -15.64
CA ALA A 30 6.88 -16.05 -15.56
C ALA A 30 7.17 -16.53 -14.13
N ILE A 31 8.09 -15.88 -13.42
CA ILE A 31 8.38 -16.19 -12.01
C ILE A 31 7.12 -15.98 -11.15
N TYR A 32 6.44 -14.84 -11.26
CA TYR A 32 5.20 -14.58 -10.54
C TYR A 32 4.13 -15.63 -10.82
N TYR A 33 3.91 -15.95 -12.10
CA TYR A 33 2.90 -16.93 -12.49
C TYR A 33 3.24 -18.33 -11.93
N LEU A 34 4.48 -18.79 -12.12
CA LEU A 34 4.89 -20.14 -11.74
C LEU A 34 5.02 -20.36 -10.24
N THR A 35 5.35 -19.31 -9.47
CA THR A 35 5.65 -19.44 -8.04
C THR A 35 4.56 -18.92 -7.11
N LEU A 36 3.66 -18.05 -7.59
CA LEU A 36 2.56 -17.49 -6.79
C LEU A 36 1.20 -17.86 -7.36
N VAL A 37 0.91 -17.55 -8.62
CA VAL A 37 -0.44 -17.70 -9.18
C VAL A 37 -0.83 -19.16 -9.40
N ARG A 38 0.03 -19.93 -10.08
CA ARG A 38 -0.20 -21.34 -10.39
C ARG A 38 -0.28 -22.25 -9.15
N PRO A 39 0.60 -22.14 -8.13
CA PRO A 39 0.51 -22.99 -6.94
C PRO A 39 -0.57 -22.53 -5.96
N TYR A 40 -0.93 -21.24 -5.95
CA TYR A 40 -1.91 -20.67 -5.02
C TYR A 40 -3.05 -19.94 -5.75
N PRO A 41 -3.82 -20.61 -6.64
CA PRO A 41 -4.92 -19.97 -7.36
C PRO A 41 -6.02 -19.49 -6.40
N LEU A 42 -6.40 -18.22 -6.53
CA LEU A 42 -7.39 -17.56 -5.69
C LEU A 42 -8.73 -18.31 -5.65
N PHE A 43 -9.23 -18.76 -6.81
CA PHE A 43 -10.52 -19.43 -6.90
C PHE A 43 -10.59 -20.76 -6.15
N GLN A 44 -9.44 -21.42 -5.96
CA GLN A 44 -9.36 -22.68 -5.23
C GLN A 44 -9.33 -22.45 -3.71
N TYR A 45 -8.55 -21.46 -3.25
CA TYR A 45 -8.24 -21.29 -1.83
C TYR A 45 -9.08 -20.23 -1.12
N ALA A 46 -9.69 -19.27 -1.83
CA ALA A 46 -10.54 -18.26 -1.21
C ALA A 46 -11.73 -18.86 -0.42
N PRO A 47 -12.45 -19.90 -0.91
CA PRO A 47 -13.51 -20.54 -0.13
C PRO A 47 -13.03 -21.29 1.12
N LEU A 48 -11.72 -21.53 1.24
CA LEU A 48 -11.11 -22.25 2.35
C LEU A 48 -10.57 -21.31 3.43
N SER A 49 -10.72 -19.99 3.26
CA SER A 49 -10.29 -19.02 4.27
C SER A 49 -10.99 -19.24 5.63
N PRO A 50 -10.31 -18.99 6.76
CA PRO A 50 -8.91 -18.59 6.86
C PRO A 50 -7.97 -19.78 6.57
N ILE A 51 -7.10 -19.62 5.58
CA ILE A 51 -6.05 -20.59 5.25
C ILE A 51 -4.77 -19.84 4.84
N SER A 52 -3.66 -20.26 5.42
CA SER A 52 -2.33 -19.67 5.22
C SER A 52 -1.50 -20.44 4.19
N LEU A 53 -0.47 -19.80 3.60
CA LEU A 53 0.45 -20.49 2.67
C LEU A 53 1.12 -21.73 3.27
N PRO A 54 1.60 -21.72 4.54
CA PRO A 54 2.14 -22.92 5.15
C PRO A 54 1.12 -24.06 5.26
N GLU A 55 -0.16 -23.77 5.50
CA GLU A 55 -1.21 -24.79 5.56
C GLU A 55 -1.50 -25.38 4.18
N ILE A 56 -1.59 -24.53 3.14
CA ILE A 56 -1.71 -24.99 1.74
C ILE A 56 -0.51 -25.87 1.37
N ALA A 57 0.70 -25.47 1.75
CA ALA A 57 1.94 -26.21 1.53
C ALA A 57 2.11 -27.44 2.45
N ARG A 58 1.13 -27.75 3.32
CA ARG A 58 1.20 -28.81 4.33
C ARG A 58 2.47 -28.74 5.19
N ARG A 59 2.96 -27.51 5.42
CA ARG A 59 4.17 -27.17 6.17
C ARG A 59 5.46 -27.79 5.60
N HIS A 60 5.47 -28.18 4.33
CA HIS A 60 6.71 -28.58 3.66
C HIS A 60 7.61 -27.35 3.42
N PRO A 61 8.93 -27.45 3.61
CA PRO A 61 9.84 -26.32 3.45
C PRO A 61 10.07 -25.93 1.98
N GLY A 62 9.85 -26.84 1.03
CA GLY A 62 10.12 -26.63 -0.40
C GLY A 62 9.44 -25.38 -0.97
N PRO A 63 8.12 -25.19 -0.81
CA PRO A 63 7.44 -23.98 -1.26
C PRO A 63 7.95 -22.68 -0.63
N ALA A 64 8.41 -22.71 0.62
CA ALA A 64 9.02 -21.54 1.26
C ALA A 64 10.38 -21.20 0.65
N VAL A 65 11.22 -22.21 0.37
CA VAL A 65 12.50 -22.03 -0.34
C VAL A 65 12.26 -21.50 -1.75
N ALA A 66 11.27 -22.04 -2.47
CA ALA A 66 10.89 -21.57 -3.80
C ALA A 66 10.40 -20.12 -3.78
N PHE A 67 9.61 -19.74 -2.78
CA PHE A 67 9.16 -18.37 -2.56
C PHE A 67 10.33 -17.42 -2.35
N LEU A 68 11.26 -17.75 -1.44
CA LEU A 68 12.45 -16.93 -1.17
C LEU A 68 13.36 -16.81 -2.40
N GLY A 69 13.60 -17.92 -3.10
CA GLY A 69 14.38 -17.94 -4.35
C GLY A 69 13.73 -17.11 -5.46
N ALA A 70 12.40 -17.16 -5.58
CA ALA A 70 11.63 -16.35 -6.52
C ALA A 70 11.78 -14.86 -6.21
N PHE A 71 11.62 -14.45 -4.95
CA PHE A 71 11.79 -13.05 -4.55
C PHE A 71 13.21 -12.55 -4.77
N LEU A 72 14.23 -13.36 -4.48
CA LEU A 72 15.62 -13.02 -4.78
C LEU A 72 15.82 -12.78 -6.28
N ALA A 73 15.32 -13.68 -7.14
CA ALA A 73 15.39 -13.53 -8.59
C ALA A 73 14.63 -12.28 -9.08
N LEU A 74 13.44 -12.03 -8.55
CA LEU A 74 12.63 -10.85 -8.87
C LEU A 74 13.33 -9.55 -8.47
N PHE A 75 13.98 -9.50 -7.30
CA PHE A 75 14.75 -8.32 -6.87
C PHE A 75 15.99 -8.10 -7.73
N ILE A 76 16.65 -9.16 -8.20
CA ILE A 76 17.76 -9.05 -9.17
C ILE A 76 17.25 -8.45 -10.49
N LEU A 77 16.14 -8.97 -11.04
CA LEU A 77 15.53 -8.44 -12.27
C LEU A 77 15.05 -7.01 -12.11
N TYR A 78 14.43 -6.68 -10.98
CA TYR A 78 14.03 -5.33 -10.61
C TYR A 78 15.22 -4.37 -10.53
N GLY A 79 16.29 -4.75 -9.83
CA GLY A 79 17.52 -3.96 -9.75
C GLY A 79 18.15 -3.75 -11.12
N TRP A 80 18.14 -4.77 -11.99
CA TRP A 80 18.60 -4.66 -13.36
C TRP A 80 17.75 -3.69 -14.19
N THR A 81 16.42 -3.76 -14.07
CA THR A 81 15.49 -2.81 -14.70
C THR A 81 15.75 -1.37 -14.23
N CYS A 82 15.89 -1.14 -12.93
CA CYS A 82 16.23 0.17 -12.38
C CYS A 82 17.58 0.68 -12.89
N TRP A 83 18.58 -0.19 -12.97
CA TRP A 83 19.91 0.14 -13.51
C TRP A 83 19.84 0.52 -14.99
N ILE A 84 19.10 -0.21 -15.83
CA ILE A 84 18.87 0.15 -17.24
C ILE A 84 18.18 1.52 -17.34
N CYS A 85 17.13 1.73 -16.54
CA CYS A 85 16.39 2.99 -16.51
C CYS A 85 17.26 4.18 -16.10
N PHE A 86 18.22 3.96 -15.20
CA PHE A 86 19.17 4.97 -14.75
C PHE A 86 20.26 5.25 -15.80
N ARG A 87 20.83 4.21 -16.42
CA ARG A 87 21.94 4.35 -17.39
C ARG A 87 21.50 4.79 -18.77
N CYS A 88 20.29 4.40 -19.19
CA CYS A 88 19.78 4.63 -20.53
C CYS A 88 18.38 5.27 -20.53
N PRO A 89 18.15 6.38 -19.81
CA PRO A 89 16.80 6.93 -19.59
C PRO A 89 16.07 7.28 -20.89
N ARG A 90 16.78 7.78 -21.91
CA ARG A 90 16.21 8.12 -23.23
C ARG A 90 15.78 6.90 -24.05
N ALA A 91 16.29 5.72 -23.74
CA ALA A 91 15.95 4.48 -24.44
C ALA A 91 14.71 3.78 -23.85
N VAL A 92 14.30 4.18 -22.63
CA VAL A 92 13.20 3.56 -21.87
C VAL A 92 11.88 4.24 -22.19
N SER A 93 10.87 3.42 -22.49
CA SER A 93 9.49 3.86 -22.64
C SER A 93 8.81 3.85 -21.27
N VAL A 94 8.39 5.03 -20.78
CA VAL A 94 7.61 5.14 -19.55
C VAL A 94 6.26 4.41 -19.66
N PRO A 95 5.48 4.52 -20.77
CA PRO A 95 4.28 3.71 -20.96
C PRO A 95 4.53 2.20 -20.84
N PHE A 96 5.67 1.71 -21.33
CA PHE A 96 6.03 0.30 -21.15
C PHE A 96 6.14 -0.07 -19.67
N LEU A 97 6.78 0.75 -18.84
CA LEU A 97 6.93 0.47 -17.40
C LEU A 97 5.57 0.38 -16.69
N PHE A 98 4.63 1.26 -17.02
CA PHE A 98 3.26 1.22 -16.49
C PHE A 98 2.51 -0.03 -16.96
N LEU A 99 2.46 -0.28 -18.28
CA LEU A 99 1.67 -1.38 -18.84
C LEU A 99 2.20 -2.75 -18.39
N SER A 100 3.52 -2.92 -18.32
CA SER A 100 4.15 -4.15 -17.83
C SER A 100 3.92 -4.38 -16.34
N SER A 101 4.05 -3.33 -15.51
CA SER A 101 3.69 -3.37 -14.08
C SER A 101 2.24 -3.78 -13.89
N PHE A 102 1.33 -3.12 -14.62
CA PHE A 102 -0.09 -3.42 -14.58
C PHE A 102 -0.39 -4.85 -15.01
N ALA A 103 0.25 -5.36 -16.07
CA ALA A 103 0.08 -6.75 -16.51
C ALA A 103 0.57 -7.77 -15.46
N MET A 104 1.70 -7.51 -14.79
CA MET A 104 2.16 -8.33 -13.66
C MET A 104 1.17 -8.28 -12.50
N ALA A 105 0.68 -7.09 -12.14
CA ALA A 105 -0.30 -6.90 -11.08
C ALA A 105 -1.63 -7.62 -11.37
N LEU A 106 -2.15 -7.52 -12.60
CA LEU A 106 -3.35 -8.26 -13.01
C LEU A 106 -3.16 -9.78 -12.92
N THR A 107 -1.98 -10.28 -13.27
CA THR A 107 -1.67 -11.71 -13.16
C THR A 107 -1.65 -12.13 -11.69
N LEU A 108 -1.00 -11.33 -10.83
CA LEU A 108 -0.92 -11.55 -9.39
C LEU A 108 -2.26 -11.43 -8.66
N ALA A 109 -3.23 -10.69 -9.20
CA ALA A 109 -4.58 -10.58 -8.63
C ALA A 109 -5.25 -11.97 -8.48
N PHE A 110 -4.88 -12.93 -9.33
CA PHE A 110 -5.40 -14.29 -9.29
C PHE A 110 -4.68 -15.23 -8.33
N ALA A 111 -3.65 -14.76 -7.61
CA ALA A 111 -3.07 -15.49 -6.50
C ALA A 111 -3.89 -15.28 -5.20
N HIS A 112 -4.01 -16.33 -4.39
CA HIS A 112 -4.60 -16.29 -3.06
C HIS A 112 -3.81 -15.36 -2.14
N PRO A 113 -4.46 -14.48 -1.33
CA PRO A 113 -3.79 -13.59 -0.38
C PRO A 113 -3.16 -14.42 0.75
N GLY A 114 -1.92 -14.83 0.52
CA GLY A 114 -1.20 -15.74 1.38
C GLY A 114 -0.30 -15.07 2.42
N GLY A 115 0.04 -13.80 2.21
CA GLY A 115 0.94 -13.04 3.08
C GLY A 115 0.23 -12.37 4.26
N ALA A 116 -1.08 -12.11 4.15
CA ALA A 116 -1.88 -11.50 5.21
C ALA A 116 -3.39 -11.72 4.98
N GLY A 117 -4.12 -11.95 6.09
CA GLY A 117 -5.58 -12.14 6.10
C GLY A 117 -6.38 -10.83 5.99
N ASP A 118 -5.72 -9.67 6.06
CA ASP A 118 -6.33 -8.34 6.15
C ASP A 118 -7.38 -8.07 5.07
N VAL A 119 -7.16 -8.57 3.85
CA VAL A 119 -8.12 -8.37 2.76
C VAL A 119 -9.46 -9.06 3.00
N VAL A 120 -9.47 -10.18 3.73
CA VAL A 120 -10.73 -10.82 4.17
C VAL A 120 -11.41 -9.94 5.22
N ASP A 121 -10.64 -9.31 6.10
CA ASP A 121 -11.20 -8.40 7.10
C ASP A 121 -11.82 -7.15 6.46
N TYR A 122 -11.22 -6.64 5.37
CA TYR A 122 -11.85 -5.56 4.60
C TYR A 122 -13.23 -5.97 4.08
N VAL A 123 -13.38 -7.20 3.60
CA VAL A 123 -14.67 -7.73 3.15
C VAL A 123 -15.66 -7.78 4.32
N THR A 124 -15.24 -8.26 5.49
CA THR A 124 -16.13 -8.29 6.66
C THR A 124 -16.52 -6.90 7.13
N HIS A 125 -15.57 -5.95 7.17
CA HIS A 125 -15.84 -4.56 7.57
C HIS A 125 -16.74 -3.83 6.59
N GLY A 126 -16.61 -4.12 5.29
CA GLY A 126 -17.53 -3.63 4.29
C GLY A 126 -18.94 -4.19 4.46
N GLU A 127 -19.06 -5.48 4.82
CA GLU A 127 -20.35 -6.12 5.11
C GLU A 127 -21.02 -5.50 6.35
N GLU A 128 -20.29 -5.31 7.45
CA GLU A 128 -20.75 -4.67 8.68
C GLU A 128 -21.37 -3.29 8.40
N LEU A 129 -20.64 -2.41 7.71
CA LEU A 129 -21.12 -1.05 7.47
C LEU A 129 -22.22 -1.01 6.41
N PHE A 130 -22.08 -1.73 5.30
CA PHE A 130 -23.03 -1.60 4.19
C PHE A 130 -24.37 -2.29 4.46
N TYR A 131 -24.35 -3.51 5.01
CA TYR A 131 -25.56 -4.33 5.16
C TYR A 131 -26.19 -4.27 6.54
N TYR A 132 -25.40 -3.98 7.58
CA TYR A 132 -25.89 -3.93 8.95
C TYR A 132 -25.95 -2.50 9.49
N TRP A 133 -25.41 -1.51 8.77
CA TRP A 133 -25.26 -0.14 9.25
C TRP A 133 -24.54 -0.10 10.61
N GLU A 134 -23.56 -0.99 10.78
CA GLU A 134 -22.76 -1.09 11.99
C GLU A 134 -21.36 -0.54 11.77
N ASN A 135 -20.74 -0.04 12.83
CA ASN A 135 -19.42 0.57 12.74
C ASN A 135 -18.33 -0.46 13.09
N PRO A 136 -17.48 -0.85 12.13
CA PRO A 136 -16.37 -1.79 12.36
C PRO A 136 -15.35 -1.31 13.40
N LEU A 137 -15.33 -0.02 13.72
CA LEU A 137 -14.51 0.55 14.79
C LEU A 137 -15.10 0.33 16.18
N VAL A 138 -16.30 -0.23 16.29
CA VAL A 138 -17.04 -0.34 17.56
C VAL A 138 -17.59 -1.75 17.76
N VAL A 139 -18.05 -2.40 16.69
CA VAL A 139 -18.55 -3.78 16.72
C VAL A 139 -17.72 -4.64 15.77
N PRO A 140 -17.32 -5.84 16.19
CA PRO A 140 -16.62 -6.81 15.34
C PRO A 140 -17.63 -7.68 14.56
N PRO A 141 -17.23 -8.24 13.41
CA PRO A 141 -18.17 -8.87 12.49
C PRO A 141 -18.76 -10.17 13.04
N GLY A 142 -18.06 -10.84 13.97
CA GLY A 142 -18.49 -12.05 14.64
C GLY A 142 -19.66 -11.86 15.61
N TYR A 143 -19.99 -10.63 16.00
CA TYR A 143 -21.18 -10.35 16.82
C TYR A 143 -22.45 -10.08 16.00
N LEU A 144 -22.32 -9.92 14.68
CA LEU A 144 -23.47 -9.67 13.82
C LEU A 144 -24.10 -10.99 13.34
N PRO A 145 -25.44 -11.13 13.46
CA PRO A 145 -26.12 -12.34 13.00
C PRO A 145 -26.13 -12.42 11.48
N ASN A 146 -26.09 -13.65 10.94
CA ASN A 146 -26.23 -13.94 9.51
C ASN A 146 -25.18 -13.28 8.60
N THR A 147 -23.98 -12.95 9.10
CA THR A 147 -22.88 -12.45 8.27
C THR A 147 -22.43 -13.54 7.28
N ALA A 148 -22.20 -13.15 6.03
CA ALA A 148 -21.81 -14.06 4.97
C ALA A 148 -20.30 -14.31 5.03
N PHE A 149 -19.53 -13.31 5.48
CA PHE A 149 -18.08 -13.33 5.37
C PHE A 149 -17.33 -13.52 6.68
N ALA A 150 -17.94 -13.25 7.84
CA ALA A 150 -17.26 -13.32 9.14
C ALA A 150 -16.58 -14.67 9.41
N ARG A 151 -17.14 -15.77 8.88
CA ARG A 151 -16.55 -17.11 9.04
C ARG A 151 -15.19 -17.30 8.36
N TYR A 152 -14.86 -16.48 7.36
CA TYR A 152 -13.60 -16.56 6.63
C TYR A 152 -12.49 -15.71 7.26
N SER A 153 -12.84 -14.76 8.13
CA SER A 153 -11.88 -13.88 8.79
C SER A 153 -11.29 -14.56 10.02
N ALA A 154 -9.95 -14.58 10.11
CA ALA A 154 -9.23 -14.99 11.31
C ALA A 154 -9.42 -13.99 12.47
N TYR A 155 -9.78 -12.74 12.14
CA TYR A 155 -9.94 -11.63 13.07
C TYR A 155 -11.41 -11.26 13.30
N ARG A 156 -12.33 -12.21 13.10
CA ARG A 156 -13.77 -11.95 13.16
C ARG A 156 -14.27 -11.39 14.50
N MET A 157 -13.52 -11.55 15.57
CA MET A 157 -13.84 -11.03 16.91
C MET A 157 -13.12 -9.71 17.22
N ALA A 158 -12.30 -9.21 16.30
CA ALA A 158 -11.53 -7.98 16.45
C ALA A 158 -12.22 -6.80 15.76
N LEU A 159 -11.96 -5.62 16.30
CA LEU A 159 -12.42 -4.36 15.75
C LEU A 159 -11.46 -3.91 14.64
N SER A 160 -12.00 -3.23 13.61
CA SER A 160 -11.20 -2.70 12.50
C SER A 160 -10.05 -1.82 13.00
N ASN A 161 -8.85 -2.03 12.44
CA ASN A 161 -7.64 -1.23 12.69
C ASN A 161 -7.49 -0.06 11.69
N TYR A 162 -8.47 0.15 10.83
CA TYR A 162 -8.38 1.07 9.70
C TYR A 162 -9.20 2.33 9.93
N GLY A 163 -8.84 3.44 9.29
CA GLY A 163 -9.56 4.69 9.49
C GLY A 163 -10.92 4.72 8.78
N PRO A 164 -11.81 5.68 9.12
CA PRO A 164 -13.16 5.77 8.57
C PRO A 164 -13.25 5.81 7.04
N LEU A 165 -12.27 6.41 6.36
CA LEU A 165 -12.27 6.45 4.90
C LEU A 165 -12.10 5.05 4.31
N TRP A 166 -11.22 4.23 4.91
CA TRP A 166 -11.07 2.84 4.47
C TRP A 166 -12.31 2.00 4.76
N THR A 167 -12.98 2.25 5.89
CA THR A 167 -14.27 1.61 6.22
C THR A 167 -15.32 1.89 5.16
N TRP A 168 -15.44 3.14 4.71
CA TRP A 168 -16.34 3.51 3.62
C TRP A 168 -15.96 2.89 2.28
N ILE A 169 -14.67 2.89 1.92
CA ILE A 169 -14.20 2.21 0.71
C ILE A 169 -14.57 0.72 0.76
N SER A 170 -14.41 0.09 1.93
CA SER A 170 -14.76 -1.32 2.13
C SER A 170 -16.25 -1.56 1.94
N ALA A 171 -17.10 -0.70 2.53
CA ALA A 171 -18.55 -0.75 2.36
C ALA A 171 -18.98 -0.56 0.90
N LEU A 172 -18.34 0.35 0.16
CA LEU A 172 -18.63 0.57 -1.25
C LEU A 172 -18.27 -0.63 -2.11
N VAL A 173 -17.10 -1.25 -1.89
CA VAL A 173 -16.69 -2.45 -2.63
C VAL A 173 -17.67 -3.59 -2.38
N VAL A 174 -18.00 -3.86 -1.11
CA VAL A 174 -18.89 -4.97 -0.74
C VAL A 174 -20.33 -4.72 -1.16
N GLY A 175 -20.79 -3.47 -1.05
CA GLY A 175 -22.12 -3.07 -1.53
C GLY A 175 -22.27 -3.19 -3.04
N ALA A 176 -21.23 -2.87 -3.81
CA ALA A 176 -21.24 -2.98 -5.27
C ALA A 176 -21.15 -4.44 -5.75
N LEU A 177 -20.36 -5.28 -5.09
CA LEU A 177 -20.09 -6.66 -5.52
C LEU A 177 -21.02 -7.69 -4.88
N GLY A 178 -21.68 -7.31 -3.79
CA GLY A 178 -22.64 -8.13 -3.06
C GLY A 178 -22.02 -9.24 -2.21
N ARG A 179 -22.88 -10.00 -1.53
CA ARG A 179 -22.50 -10.99 -0.51
C ARG A 179 -22.36 -12.44 -1.01
N ARG A 180 -22.41 -12.65 -2.33
CA ARG A 180 -22.50 -14.01 -2.91
C ARG A 180 -21.17 -14.76 -2.95
N SER A 181 -20.06 -14.05 -3.11
CA SER A 181 -18.75 -14.66 -3.31
C SER A 181 -17.66 -13.86 -2.64
N LEU A 182 -16.93 -14.51 -1.72
CA LEU A 182 -15.73 -13.92 -1.12
C LEU A 182 -14.69 -13.62 -2.22
N THR A 183 -14.50 -14.55 -3.14
CA THR A 183 -13.53 -14.43 -4.25
C THR A 183 -13.74 -13.16 -5.08
N VAL A 184 -14.99 -12.84 -5.40
CA VAL A 184 -15.32 -11.61 -6.15
C VAL A 184 -14.97 -10.36 -5.34
N ASN A 185 -15.31 -10.35 -4.05
CA ASN A 185 -14.93 -9.24 -3.17
C ASN A 185 -13.42 -9.09 -3.02
N LEU A 186 -12.68 -10.20 -2.87
CA LEU A 186 -11.21 -10.19 -2.84
C LEU A 186 -10.63 -9.59 -4.13
N LEU A 187 -11.16 -9.94 -5.30
CA LEU A 187 -10.77 -9.32 -6.57
C LEU A 187 -11.10 -7.83 -6.61
N GLY A 188 -12.22 -7.40 -6.03
CA GLY A 188 -12.59 -5.99 -5.87
C GLY A 188 -11.57 -5.20 -5.06
N PHE A 189 -11.19 -5.70 -3.88
CA PHE A 189 -10.17 -5.06 -3.04
C PHE A 189 -8.80 -5.06 -3.70
N LYS A 190 -8.39 -6.16 -4.34
CA LYS A 190 -7.17 -6.22 -5.15
C LYS A 190 -7.20 -5.19 -6.28
N ALA A 191 -8.34 -4.99 -6.94
CA ALA A 191 -8.46 -3.97 -7.99
C ALA A 191 -8.27 -2.56 -7.42
N VAL A 192 -8.83 -2.24 -6.25
CA VAL A 192 -8.60 -0.96 -5.54
C VAL A 192 -7.11 -0.80 -5.23
N ALA A 193 -6.46 -1.81 -4.67
CA ALA A 193 -5.04 -1.76 -4.33
C ALA A 193 -4.13 -1.62 -5.57
N ILE A 194 -4.42 -2.34 -6.66
CA ILE A 194 -3.71 -2.23 -7.94
C ILE A 194 -3.90 -0.83 -8.54
N ALA A 195 -5.12 -0.30 -8.56
CA ALA A 195 -5.39 1.05 -9.06
C ALA A 195 -4.63 2.11 -8.24
N ALA A 196 -4.63 1.97 -6.92
CA ALA A 196 -3.87 2.84 -6.03
C ALA A 196 -2.36 2.74 -6.29
N HIS A 197 -1.81 1.54 -6.49
CA HIS A 197 -0.40 1.36 -6.84
C HIS A 197 -0.03 2.00 -8.18
N GLN A 198 -0.87 1.88 -9.20
CA GLN A 198 -0.66 2.58 -10.48
C GLN A 198 -0.74 4.10 -10.30
N ALA A 199 -1.64 4.60 -9.43
CA ALA A 199 -1.69 6.01 -9.07
C ALA A 199 -0.41 6.47 -8.36
N GLN A 200 0.19 5.67 -7.48
CA GLN A 200 1.49 5.97 -6.87
C GLN A 200 2.58 6.16 -7.94
N ALA A 201 2.68 5.22 -8.89
CA ALA A 201 3.66 5.29 -9.97
C ALA A 201 3.42 6.53 -10.87
N LEU A 202 2.15 6.87 -11.15
CA LEU A 202 1.78 8.07 -11.89
C LEU A 202 2.16 9.35 -11.14
N LEU A 203 1.89 9.42 -9.83
CA LEU A 203 2.24 10.56 -9.00
C LEU A 203 3.75 10.76 -8.93
N ALA A 204 4.53 9.69 -8.78
CA ALA A 204 5.98 9.77 -8.85
C ALA A 204 6.48 10.24 -10.21
N PHE A 205 5.89 9.75 -11.31
CA PHE A 205 6.16 10.27 -12.65
C PHE A 205 5.91 11.79 -12.73
N LEU A 206 4.76 12.27 -12.24
CA LEU A 206 4.38 13.68 -12.29
C LEU A 206 5.30 14.57 -11.42
N ILE A 207 5.67 14.09 -10.23
CA ILE A 207 6.60 14.78 -9.32
C ILE A 207 7.99 14.85 -9.96
N LEU A 208 8.53 13.72 -10.44
CA LEU A 208 9.86 13.65 -11.03
C LEU A 208 9.95 14.44 -12.32
N ARG A 209 8.92 14.45 -13.15
CA ARG A 209 8.89 15.26 -14.38
C ARG A 209 9.05 16.75 -14.09
N ARG A 210 8.70 17.23 -12.89
CA ARG A 210 8.88 18.64 -12.48
C ARG A 210 10.26 18.91 -11.89
N ARG A 211 10.82 17.97 -11.13
CA ARG A 211 12.06 18.17 -10.36
C ARG A 211 13.31 17.65 -11.07
N HIS A 212 13.22 16.46 -11.64
CA HIS A 212 14.32 15.69 -12.20
C HIS A 212 13.83 14.86 -13.41
N PRO A 213 13.53 15.50 -14.55
CA PRO A 213 13.02 14.81 -15.75
C PRO A 213 13.90 13.63 -16.20
N GLU A 214 15.21 13.72 -16.00
CA GLU A 214 16.19 12.68 -16.29
C GLU A 214 16.05 11.43 -15.43
N ARG A 215 15.44 11.54 -14.24
CA ARG A 215 15.20 10.44 -13.30
C ARG A 215 13.83 9.81 -13.45
N VAL A 216 12.99 10.32 -14.35
CA VAL A 216 11.62 9.81 -14.54
C VAL A 216 11.59 8.30 -14.81
N PRO A 217 12.36 7.73 -15.75
CA PRO A 217 12.30 6.29 -16.00
C PRO A 217 12.67 5.44 -14.78
N VAL A 218 13.76 5.78 -14.09
CA VAL A 218 14.21 5.01 -12.93
C VAL A 218 13.26 5.15 -11.75
N GLY A 219 12.73 6.34 -11.49
CA GLY A 219 11.78 6.55 -10.40
C GLY A 219 10.41 5.93 -10.65
N THR A 220 9.93 5.94 -11.90
CA THR A 220 8.72 5.19 -12.27
C THR A 220 8.94 3.68 -12.11
N ALA A 221 10.06 3.15 -12.60
CA ALA A 221 10.40 1.73 -12.41
C ALA A 221 10.53 1.38 -10.92
N PHE A 222 11.16 2.24 -10.13
CA PHE A 222 11.39 2.02 -8.70
C PHE A 222 10.09 1.75 -7.95
N LEU A 223 9.01 2.47 -8.25
CA LEU A 223 7.70 2.19 -7.65
C LEU A 223 6.95 1.08 -8.38
N ALA A 224 6.75 1.20 -9.69
CA ALA A 224 5.83 0.34 -10.44
C ALA A 224 6.29 -1.12 -10.53
N TRP A 225 7.60 -1.37 -10.50
CA TRP A 225 8.18 -2.71 -10.66
C TRP A 225 8.69 -3.31 -9.35
N ASN A 226 8.47 -2.66 -8.20
CA ASN A 226 8.94 -3.16 -6.92
C ASN A 226 8.26 -4.52 -6.60
N PRO A 227 9.01 -5.63 -6.46
CA PRO A 227 8.40 -6.94 -6.25
C PRO A 227 7.60 -7.06 -4.97
N LEU A 228 8.05 -6.40 -3.91
CA LEU A 228 7.33 -6.36 -2.64
C LEU A 228 6.03 -5.57 -2.78
N ALA A 229 6.06 -4.40 -3.43
CA ALA A 229 4.83 -3.62 -3.65
C ALA A 229 3.81 -4.39 -4.51
N LEU A 230 4.26 -5.05 -5.57
CA LEU A 230 3.40 -5.89 -6.41
C LEU A 230 2.79 -7.05 -5.61
N TYR A 231 3.58 -7.71 -4.76
CA TYR A 231 3.09 -8.75 -3.87
C TYR A 231 2.06 -8.21 -2.87
N GLU A 232 2.41 -7.20 -2.08
CA GLU A 232 1.52 -6.67 -1.05
C GLU A 232 0.21 -6.10 -1.61
N PHE A 233 0.25 -5.47 -2.78
CA PHE A 233 -0.92 -4.79 -3.32
C PHE A 233 -1.73 -5.68 -4.26
N ALA A 234 -1.10 -6.44 -5.16
CA ALA A 234 -1.83 -7.28 -6.10
C ALA A 234 -2.16 -8.67 -5.53
N VAL A 235 -1.26 -9.26 -4.71
CA VAL A 235 -1.52 -10.54 -4.05
C VAL A 235 -2.26 -10.35 -2.73
N ASN A 236 -1.80 -9.49 -1.83
CA ASN A 236 -2.46 -9.35 -0.52
C ASN A 236 -3.60 -8.33 -0.53
N GLY A 237 -3.70 -7.45 -1.54
CA GLY A 237 -4.79 -6.46 -1.61
C GLY A 237 -4.70 -5.37 -0.54
N HIS A 238 -3.52 -5.13 0.03
CA HIS A 238 -3.33 -4.24 1.18
C HIS A 238 -3.75 -2.79 0.91
N ASN A 239 -4.42 -2.20 1.90
CA ASN A 239 -4.89 -0.82 1.85
C ASN A 239 -3.77 0.23 1.96
N ASP A 240 -2.56 -0.19 2.35
CA ASP A 240 -1.35 0.64 2.32
C ASP A 240 -1.11 1.24 0.92
N ALA A 241 -1.56 0.57 -0.15
CA ALA A 241 -1.55 1.12 -1.50
C ALA A 241 -2.32 2.44 -1.58
N THR A 242 -3.56 2.45 -1.09
CA THR A 242 -4.46 3.62 -1.10
C THR A 242 -3.96 4.71 -0.18
N MET A 243 -3.50 4.35 1.03
CA MET A 243 -2.86 5.28 1.96
C MET A 243 -1.70 6.00 1.27
N MET A 244 -0.74 5.24 0.73
CA MET A 244 0.46 5.83 0.13
C MET A 244 0.18 6.58 -1.18
N ALA A 245 -0.86 6.21 -1.94
CA ALA A 245 -1.30 6.99 -3.10
C ALA A 245 -1.78 8.39 -2.68
N LEU A 246 -2.58 8.48 -1.62
CA LEU A 246 -3.05 9.76 -1.07
C LEU A 246 -1.91 10.57 -0.44
N ALA A 247 -0.96 9.90 0.24
CA ALA A 247 0.24 10.57 0.75
C ALA A 247 1.07 11.20 -0.38
N LEU A 248 1.34 10.45 -1.45
CA LEU A 248 2.05 10.95 -2.63
C LEU A 248 1.26 12.05 -3.35
N LEU A 249 -0.07 11.99 -3.35
CA LEU A 249 -0.91 13.06 -3.88
C LEU A 249 -0.75 14.35 -3.05
N GLY A 250 -0.62 14.22 -1.73
CA GLY A 250 -0.24 15.31 -0.84
C GLY A 250 1.10 15.94 -1.24
N VAL A 251 2.14 15.11 -1.42
CA VAL A 251 3.45 15.56 -1.90
C VAL A 251 3.34 16.24 -3.27
N TYR A 252 2.54 15.70 -4.19
CA TYR A 252 2.31 16.32 -5.49
C TYR A 252 1.66 17.71 -5.36
N PHE A 253 0.67 17.89 -4.48
CA PHE A 253 0.08 19.21 -4.25
C PHE A 253 1.01 20.18 -3.52
N TRP A 254 1.89 19.68 -2.67
CA TRP A 254 3.01 20.46 -2.12
C TRP A 254 3.90 21.01 -3.23
N GLU A 255 4.28 20.18 -4.20
CA GLU A 255 5.05 20.57 -5.39
C GLU A 255 4.32 21.57 -6.32
N ARG A 256 2.99 21.62 -6.21
CA ARG A 256 2.13 22.60 -6.89
C ARG A 256 1.84 23.84 -6.04
N ARG A 257 2.44 23.96 -4.85
CA ARG A 257 2.23 25.05 -3.87
C ARG A 257 0.78 25.20 -3.41
N SER A 258 0.00 24.13 -3.47
CA SER A 258 -1.40 24.10 -3.03
C SER A 258 -1.52 23.53 -1.62
N LEU A 259 -1.49 24.41 -0.61
CA LEU A 259 -1.53 24.02 0.80
C LEU A 259 -2.81 23.26 1.16
N LEU A 260 -3.97 23.73 0.72
CA LEU A 260 -5.25 23.11 1.08
C LEU A 260 -5.43 21.74 0.42
N ALA A 261 -5.03 21.60 -0.85
CA ALA A 261 -5.10 20.31 -1.53
C ALA A 261 -4.10 19.30 -0.96
N MET A 262 -2.89 19.75 -0.60
CA MET A 262 -1.91 18.93 0.13
C MET A 262 -2.49 18.47 1.47
N THR A 263 -3.05 19.39 2.24
CA THR A 263 -3.67 19.11 3.54
C THR A 263 -4.78 18.07 3.38
N ALA A 264 -5.73 18.31 2.46
CA ALA A 264 -6.82 17.38 2.21
C ALA A 264 -6.31 15.97 1.85
N ALA A 265 -5.35 15.86 0.93
CA ALA A 265 -4.80 14.56 0.53
C ALA A 265 -4.07 13.83 1.69
N LEU A 266 -3.27 14.53 2.49
CA LEU A 266 -2.60 13.95 3.67
C LEU A 266 -3.60 13.56 4.76
N THR A 267 -4.65 14.36 4.99
CA THR A 267 -5.72 14.01 5.93
C THR A 267 -6.49 12.78 5.45
N LEU A 268 -6.83 12.69 4.17
CA LEU A 268 -7.48 11.49 3.60
C LEU A 268 -6.58 10.26 3.72
N SER A 269 -5.26 10.40 3.49
CA SER A 269 -4.29 9.32 3.72
C SER A 269 -4.34 8.81 5.16
N PHE A 270 -4.30 9.73 6.13
CA PHE A 270 -4.46 9.41 7.55
C PHE A 270 -5.78 8.70 7.86
N LEU A 271 -6.88 9.14 7.24
CA LEU A 271 -8.20 8.52 7.39
C LEU A 271 -8.32 7.15 6.71
N VAL A 272 -7.35 6.72 5.90
CA VAL A 272 -7.19 5.31 5.50
C VAL A 272 -6.47 4.55 6.60
N LYS A 273 -5.31 5.04 7.05
CA LYS A 273 -4.48 4.38 8.06
C LYS A 273 -3.59 5.39 8.79
N ILE A 274 -3.41 5.16 10.09
CA ILE A 274 -2.77 6.10 11.03
C ILE A 274 -1.29 6.47 10.69
N PRO A 275 -0.42 5.60 10.13
CA PRO A 275 1.00 5.91 9.97
C PRO A 275 1.32 7.24 9.26
N THR A 276 0.47 7.68 8.33
CA THR A 276 0.68 8.96 7.62
C THR A 276 0.25 10.20 8.40
N ALA A 277 -0.30 10.06 9.62
CA ALA A 277 -0.68 11.19 10.48
C ALA A 277 0.48 12.16 10.72
N LEU A 278 1.70 11.63 10.84
CA LEU A 278 2.92 12.42 11.09
C LEU A 278 3.32 13.29 9.89
N LEU A 279 2.86 12.99 8.67
CA LEU A 279 3.23 13.78 7.50
C LEU A 279 2.61 15.18 7.55
N LEU A 280 1.35 15.30 7.96
CA LEU A 280 0.66 16.58 7.97
C LEU A 280 1.37 17.66 8.82
N PRO A 281 1.71 17.44 10.12
CA PRO A 281 2.40 18.45 10.91
C PRO A 281 3.78 18.78 10.36
N LEU A 282 4.50 17.82 9.77
CA LEU A 282 5.81 18.07 9.15
C LEU A 282 5.69 19.03 7.95
N PHE A 283 4.73 18.80 7.06
CA PHE A 283 4.51 19.66 5.89
C PHE A 283 3.96 21.03 6.28
N LEU A 284 3.10 21.12 7.30
CA LEU A 284 2.63 22.40 7.83
C LEU A 284 3.76 23.20 8.50
N LEU A 285 4.65 22.54 9.25
CA LEU A 285 5.82 23.19 9.83
C LEU A 285 6.77 23.70 8.74
N ALA A 286 7.02 22.89 7.71
CA ALA A 286 7.81 23.31 6.55
C ALA A 286 7.18 24.53 5.87
N PHE A 287 5.86 24.55 5.68
CA PHE A 287 5.13 25.69 5.12
C PHE A 287 5.32 26.98 5.93
N LEU A 288 5.24 26.90 7.25
CA LEU A 288 5.36 28.07 8.13
C LEU A 288 6.78 28.66 8.14
N ARG A 289 7.80 27.83 7.89
CA ARG A 289 9.21 28.21 7.80
C ARG A 289 9.63 28.78 6.44
N GLU A 290 8.82 28.66 5.39
CA GLU A 290 9.15 29.25 4.09
C GLU A 290 8.95 30.77 4.08
N GLU A 291 10.05 31.53 4.20
CA GLU A 291 10.06 32.99 4.25
C GLU A 291 9.54 33.63 2.95
N ASP A 292 9.85 33.01 1.79
CA ASP A 292 9.47 33.48 0.45
C ASP A 292 7.94 33.51 0.19
N ARG A 293 7.12 32.96 1.10
CA ARG A 293 5.65 32.81 0.89
C ARG A 293 4.79 33.94 1.46
N GLY A 294 5.38 35.12 1.70
CA GLY A 294 4.66 36.35 2.03
C GLY A 294 4.79 36.82 3.48
N SER A 295 3.86 37.63 3.96
CA SER A 295 3.90 38.13 5.35
C SER A 295 3.62 37.01 6.35
N ARG A 296 4.23 37.11 7.54
CA ARG A 296 4.03 36.14 8.65
C ARG A 296 2.54 35.92 8.98
N SER A 297 1.75 37.00 8.98
CA SER A 297 0.31 36.96 9.21
C SER A 297 -0.44 36.12 8.18
N ARG A 298 -0.14 36.26 6.89
CA ARG A 298 -0.77 35.49 5.81
C ARG A 298 -0.41 34.01 5.88
N ARG A 299 0.85 33.68 6.23
CA ARG A 299 1.26 32.28 6.45
C ARG A 299 0.48 31.65 7.61
N LEU A 300 0.34 32.37 8.73
CA LEU A 300 -0.40 31.87 9.89
C LEU A 300 -1.88 31.62 9.56
N ILE A 301 -2.56 32.57 8.90
CA ILE A 301 -3.97 32.39 8.50
C ILE A 301 -4.12 31.15 7.60
N ARG A 302 -3.27 30.99 6.58
CA ARG A 302 -3.33 29.82 5.70
C ARG A 302 -3.04 28.51 6.43
N GLY A 303 -2.10 28.51 7.38
CA GLY A 303 -1.82 27.36 8.24
C GLY A 303 -3.02 26.99 9.12
N LEU A 304 -3.68 27.99 9.73
CA LEU A 304 -4.90 27.78 10.50
C LEU A 304 -6.06 27.27 9.62
N SER A 305 -6.23 27.79 8.41
CA SER A 305 -7.22 27.28 7.46
C SER A 305 -6.95 25.83 7.08
N ALA A 306 -5.68 25.44 6.91
CA ALA A 306 -5.30 24.06 6.66
C ALA A 306 -5.63 23.15 7.86
N LEU A 307 -5.32 23.59 9.09
CA LEU A 307 -5.68 22.85 10.30
C LEU A 307 -7.20 22.70 10.45
N ALA A 308 -7.95 23.78 10.21
CA ALA A 308 -9.41 23.76 10.24
C ALA A 308 -9.99 22.80 9.18
N LEU A 309 -9.45 22.80 7.96
CA LEU A 309 -9.82 21.85 6.91
C LEU A 309 -9.56 20.41 7.33
N SER A 310 -8.37 20.12 7.87
CA SER A 310 -8.05 18.78 8.36
C SER A 310 -9.01 18.34 9.48
N GLY A 311 -9.28 19.23 10.45
CA GLY A 311 -10.22 18.98 11.52
C GLY A 311 -11.64 18.70 11.00
N ALA A 312 -12.11 19.49 10.04
CA ALA A 312 -13.41 19.31 9.41
C ALA A 312 -13.51 17.97 8.65
N LEU A 313 -12.49 17.58 7.89
CA LEU A 313 -12.45 16.31 7.17
C LEU A 313 -12.44 15.11 8.13
N VAL A 314 -11.65 15.18 9.21
CA VAL A 314 -11.63 14.15 10.25
C VAL A 314 -13.00 14.06 10.92
N ALA A 315 -13.56 15.18 11.37
CA ALA A 315 -14.87 15.22 12.01
C ALA A 315 -15.95 14.64 11.08
N LEU A 316 -16.00 15.07 9.82
CA LEU A 316 -16.95 14.56 8.84
C LEU A 316 -16.81 13.05 8.65
N ALA A 317 -15.58 12.54 8.53
CA ALA A 317 -15.35 11.12 8.33
C ALA A 317 -15.80 10.28 9.53
N TYR A 318 -15.51 10.70 10.77
CA TYR A 318 -15.98 9.98 11.95
C TYR A 318 -17.48 10.13 12.17
N LEU A 319 -18.04 11.34 12.05
CA LEU A 319 -19.47 11.61 12.24
C LEU A 319 -20.35 10.92 11.20
N SER A 320 -19.80 10.60 10.03
CA SER A 320 -20.51 9.81 9.02
C SER A 320 -20.74 8.35 9.42
N LEU A 321 -19.97 7.81 10.37
CA LEU A 321 -20.12 6.43 10.82
C LEU A 321 -21.17 6.30 11.93
N PRO A 322 -21.85 5.15 12.02
CA PRO A 322 -22.69 4.83 13.18
C PRO A 322 -21.90 4.91 14.49
N ARG A 323 -22.52 5.41 15.57
CA ARG A 323 -21.89 5.53 16.91
C ARG A 323 -20.51 6.23 16.88
N PRO A 324 -20.43 7.47 16.36
CA PRO A 324 -19.16 8.14 16.06
C PRO A 324 -18.30 8.43 17.31
N LEU A 325 -18.93 8.72 18.46
CA LEU A 325 -18.22 8.99 19.71
C LEU A 325 -17.48 7.76 20.24
N ALA A 326 -18.08 6.57 20.09
CA ALA A 326 -17.46 5.31 20.49
C ALA A 326 -16.28 4.91 19.58
N ALA A 327 -16.29 5.33 18.32
CA ALA A 327 -15.18 5.10 17.40
C ALA A 327 -13.94 5.93 17.78
N LEU A 328 -14.12 7.14 18.34
CA LEU A 328 -13.02 8.02 18.76
C LEU A 328 -12.27 7.47 19.99
N THR A 329 -12.97 6.84 20.94
CA THR A 329 -12.35 6.30 22.16
C THR A 329 -11.52 5.03 21.90
N ASN A 330 -11.78 4.34 20.79
CA ASN A 330 -11.06 3.14 20.41
C ASN A 330 -9.60 3.41 19.97
N LEU A 331 -9.32 4.58 19.39
CA LEU A 331 -7.95 4.98 19.06
C LEU A 331 -7.05 5.10 20.30
N ALA A 332 -7.62 5.50 21.44
CA ALA A 332 -6.90 5.74 22.68
C ALA A 332 -6.57 4.44 23.44
N THR A 333 -7.32 3.37 23.21
CA THR A 333 -7.26 2.11 23.98
C THR A 333 -6.37 1.03 23.35
N ARG A 334 -5.74 1.31 22.19
CA ARG A 334 -4.95 0.33 21.41
C ARG A 334 -3.43 0.48 21.53
N SER A 335 -2.93 0.89 22.70
CA SER A 335 -1.50 0.97 23.01
C SER A 335 -0.75 -0.38 22.97
N GLY A 336 -1.45 -1.51 22.79
CA GLY A 336 -0.89 -2.88 22.78
C GLY A 336 -0.56 -3.50 21.42
N LEU A 337 -0.77 -2.82 20.29
CA LEU A 337 -0.55 -3.37 18.94
C LEU A 337 0.91 -3.31 18.45
N PHE A 338 1.89 -3.25 19.35
CA PHE A 338 3.29 -3.42 19.00
C PHE A 338 3.61 -4.92 18.91
N THR A 339 3.20 -5.57 17.83
CA THR A 339 3.44 -7.01 17.64
C THR A 339 4.68 -7.30 16.80
N HIS A 340 5.01 -6.42 15.84
CA HIS A 340 6.15 -6.60 14.92
C HIS A 340 6.85 -5.27 14.56
N SER A 341 7.39 -4.59 15.57
CA SER A 341 8.15 -3.34 15.37
C SER A 341 9.37 -3.28 16.29
N LEU A 342 10.36 -2.43 15.98
CA LEU A 342 11.48 -2.17 16.89
C LEU A 342 11.02 -1.79 18.31
N PRO A 343 9.97 -0.96 18.49
CA PRO A 343 9.32 -0.75 19.78
C PRO A 343 8.73 -2.02 20.41
N ALA A 344 8.19 -2.95 19.63
CA ALA A 344 7.72 -4.25 20.13
C ALA A 344 8.89 -5.10 20.68
N VAL A 345 10.02 -5.12 19.97
CA VAL A 345 11.24 -5.83 20.40
C VAL A 345 11.80 -5.19 21.67
N LEU A 346 11.83 -3.85 21.74
CA LEU A 346 12.20 -3.11 22.94
C LEU A 346 11.26 -3.37 24.10
N TYR A 347 9.94 -3.35 23.86
CA TYR A 347 8.92 -3.64 24.86
C TYR A 347 9.05 -5.08 25.40
N LEU A 348 9.20 -6.07 24.52
CA LEU A 348 9.45 -7.46 24.90
C LEU A 348 10.78 -7.64 25.63
N ALA A 349 11.85 -6.95 25.19
CA ALA A 349 13.13 -6.97 25.88
C ALA A 349 13.06 -6.34 27.28
N LEU A 350 12.27 -5.27 27.45
CA LEU A 350 12.02 -4.63 28.73
C LEU A 350 11.15 -5.50 29.66
N GLN A 351 10.17 -6.23 29.12
CA GLN A 351 9.39 -7.21 29.88
C GLN A 351 10.25 -8.39 30.34
N VAL A 352 11.09 -8.95 29.46
CA VAL A 352 12.04 -10.03 29.81
C VAL A 352 13.10 -9.54 30.81
N GLY A 353 13.45 -8.25 30.77
CA GLY A 353 14.34 -7.59 31.73
C GLY A 353 13.70 -7.21 33.08
N GLY A 354 12.43 -7.58 33.34
CA GLY A 354 11.76 -7.36 34.62
C GLY A 354 11.24 -5.94 34.87
N LEU A 355 11.12 -5.11 33.83
CA LEU A 355 10.65 -3.72 33.91
C LEU A 355 9.28 -3.52 33.22
N GLY A 356 8.43 -4.54 33.24
CA GLY A 356 7.03 -4.42 32.80
C GLY A 356 6.17 -3.78 33.90
N PRO A 357 5.19 -2.92 33.59
CA PRO A 357 4.25 -2.43 34.60
C PRO A 357 3.49 -3.64 35.17
N GLU A 358 3.54 -3.80 36.51
CA GLU A 358 2.69 -4.75 37.21
C GLU A 358 1.24 -4.49 36.79
N SER A 359 0.56 -5.53 36.38
CA SER A 359 -0.86 -5.52 36.04
C SER A 359 -1.66 -5.05 37.25
N ALA A 360 -2.02 -3.76 37.29
CA ALA A 360 -3.09 -3.26 38.14
C ALA A 360 -4.41 -3.78 37.58
N GLY A 361 -5.14 -4.53 38.40
CA GLY A 361 -6.39 -5.24 38.07
C GLY A 361 -7.61 -4.36 37.83
#